data_AF-A0A0L1JMW0-F1
#
_entry.id   AF-A0A0L1JMW0-F1
#
_cell.length_a   1.000
_cell.length_b   1.000
_cell.length_c   1.000
_cell.angle_alpha   90.00
_cell.angle_beta   90.00
_cell.angle_gamma   90.00
#
_symmetry.space_group_name_H-M   'P 1'
#
loop_
_entity.id
_entity.type
_entity.pdbx_description
1 polymer ?
#
loop_
_entity_poly.entity_id
_entity_poly.type
_entity_poly.pdbx_seq_one_letter_code
_entity_poly.pdbx_strand_id
1 'polypeptide(L)'
;MPILPTLNAHVFAASFIGLTLTPGAWTIANVPLDELTADVISGKAQRLYEERFDASFPMRDTLRQSWAAVKYGALGELAEGAVAGRDGVLFTAEEFAAPADSRDFASELRAVTSRVRKAGAELIPVIVPDKARMRGDVLPRARSARFNARYDHLLTIIAEAGLRSVDLRPALTGPQAFMATDTHWSPEGAAAVADRIGALLEGEIAATATFETAQIGTRAFDGDLLAFVDTGVWRPLVGPAPEVIATYETTQAGDAGMDLFGDAETPVALVGTSYSARTDFHFTGFLKSALNADVISFAMEGRGPFIPMDRFLDGDALSDLTPQIVLWEIPERYLDTWSQDQ
;
A
#
# COMPACT_ATOMS: atom_id res chain seq x y z
N MET A 1 3.50 22.55 -10.51
CA MET A 1 4.20 23.42 -9.54
C MET A 1 3.22 24.52 -9.12
N PRO A 2 2.46 24.38 -8.03
CA PRO A 2 1.78 25.55 -7.50
C PRO A 2 2.86 26.38 -6.81
N ILE A 3 3.15 27.54 -7.40
CA ILE A 3 3.93 28.58 -6.76
C ILE A 3 3.07 29.04 -5.57
N LEU A 4 3.37 28.56 -4.36
CA LEU A 4 2.97 29.29 -3.17
C LEU A 4 3.51 30.72 -3.38
N PRO A 5 2.70 31.78 -3.23
CA PRO A 5 3.23 33.12 -3.24
C PRO A 5 4.34 33.14 -2.19
N THR A 6 5.57 33.46 -2.60
CA THR A 6 6.80 33.42 -1.81
C THR A 6 6.62 34.06 -0.42
N LEU A 7 5.68 35.00 -0.30
CA LEU A 7 5.21 35.62 0.93
C LEU A 7 4.75 34.61 2.01
N ASN A 8 4.02 33.55 1.65
CA ASN A 8 3.52 32.54 2.60
C ASN A 8 4.65 31.67 3.15
N ALA A 9 5.66 31.35 2.33
CA ALA A 9 6.81 30.55 2.77
C ALA A 9 7.70 31.33 3.76
N HIS A 10 7.89 32.64 3.56
CA HIS A 10 8.65 33.48 4.49
C HIS A 10 7.92 33.71 5.82
N VAL A 11 6.61 33.96 5.78
CA VAL A 11 5.78 34.08 6.99
C VAL A 11 5.78 32.76 7.77
N PHE A 12 5.66 31.63 7.08
CA PHE A 12 5.73 30.31 7.68
C PHE A 12 7.10 29.99 8.29
N ALA A 13 8.21 30.27 7.58
CA ALA A 13 9.57 30.10 8.10
C ALA A 13 9.85 30.99 9.32
N ALA A 14 9.39 32.25 9.31
CA ALA A 14 9.50 33.14 10.47
C ALA A 14 8.68 32.64 11.67
N SER A 15 7.49 32.09 11.41
CA SER A 15 6.62 31.51 12.43
C SER A 15 7.24 30.24 13.04
N PHE A 16 7.93 29.44 12.23
CA PHE A 16 8.66 28.24 12.65
C PHE A 16 9.90 28.57 13.50
N ILE A 17 10.70 29.57 13.12
CA ILE A 17 11.81 30.08 13.95
C ILE A 17 11.26 30.58 15.29
N GLY A 18 10.11 31.28 15.27
CA GLY A 18 9.38 31.63 16.47
C GLY A 18 9.06 30.39 17.32
N LEU A 19 8.33 29.43 16.77
CA LEU A 19 7.84 28.23 17.46
C LEU A 19 8.94 27.30 17.99
N THR A 20 10.13 27.29 17.39
CA THR A 20 11.27 26.45 17.84
C THR A 20 12.12 27.15 18.88
N LEU A 21 12.37 28.46 18.73
CA LEU A 21 13.24 29.20 19.64
C LEU A 21 12.52 29.63 20.92
N THR A 22 11.22 29.97 20.88
CA THR A 22 10.53 30.43 22.10
C THR A 22 10.36 29.36 23.17
N PRO A 23 9.99 28.09 22.89
CA PRO A 23 9.89 27.07 23.93
C PRO A 23 11.27 26.72 24.51
N GLY A 24 12.29 26.56 23.65
CA GLY A 24 13.66 26.30 24.10
C GLY A 24 14.23 27.44 24.94
N ALA A 25 14.04 28.69 24.51
CA ALA A 25 14.44 29.86 25.28
C ALA A 25 13.61 30.04 26.56
N TRP A 26 12.32 29.73 26.56
CA TRP A 26 11.46 29.78 27.75
C TRP A 26 11.83 28.71 28.77
N THR A 27 12.12 27.48 28.32
CA THR A 27 12.61 26.41 29.19
C THR A 27 13.94 26.81 29.81
N ILE A 28 14.91 27.31 29.02
CA ILE A 28 16.22 27.76 29.53
C ILE A 28 16.08 28.97 30.48
N ALA A 29 15.23 29.95 30.14
CA ALA A 29 15.06 31.16 30.93
C ALA A 29 14.35 30.96 32.26
N ASN A 30 13.62 29.85 32.43
CA ASN A 30 12.92 29.51 33.66
C ASN A 30 13.59 28.38 34.46
N VAL A 31 14.84 28.02 34.14
CA VAL A 31 15.64 27.12 35.01
C VAL A 31 16.34 27.94 36.10
N PRO A 32 16.06 27.69 37.39
CA PRO A 32 16.81 28.30 38.49
C PRO A 32 18.30 27.91 38.43
N LEU A 33 19.20 28.88 38.57
CA LEU A 33 20.66 28.67 38.49
C LEU A 33 21.19 27.71 39.57
N ASP A 34 20.51 27.60 40.71
CA ASP A 34 20.79 26.68 41.81
C ASP A 34 20.47 25.21 41.45
N GLU A 35 19.43 24.96 40.64
CA GLU A 35 19.08 23.61 40.15
C GLU A 35 20.06 23.10 39.08
N LEU A 36 20.65 23.99 38.26
CA LEU A 36 21.70 23.65 37.29
C LEU A 36 23.03 23.24 37.95
N THR A 37 23.24 23.68 39.20
CA THR A 37 24.43 23.34 39.99
C THR A 37 24.26 22.11 40.87
N ALA A 38 23.05 21.54 40.93
CA ALA A 38 22.75 20.32 41.68
C ALA A 38 23.30 19.08 40.95
N ASP A 39 24.57 18.80 41.23
CA ASP A 39 25.27 17.54 41.01
C ASP A 39 25.21 16.98 39.58
N VAL A 40 25.92 17.69 38.69
CA VAL A 40 26.27 17.31 37.30
C VAL A 40 26.88 15.90 37.22
N ILE A 41 27.39 15.37 38.33
CA ILE A 41 28.03 14.04 38.42
C ILE A 41 27.00 12.90 38.63
N SER A 42 25.79 13.21 39.10
CA SER A 42 24.77 12.21 39.50
C SER A 42 23.68 11.91 38.44
N GLY A 43 23.67 12.64 37.32
CA GLY A 43 22.64 12.54 36.28
C GLY A 43 21.22 12.96 36.73
N LYS A 44 21.06 13.54 37.92
CA LYS A 44 19.77 14.07 38.41
C LYS A 44 19.40 15.38 37.74
N ALA A 45 20.36 16.28 37.51
CA ALA A 45 20.15 17.51 36.73
C ALA A 45 19.68 17.21 35.31
N GLN A 46 20.24 16.17 34.67
CA GLN A 46 19.81 15.71 33.34
C GLN A 46 18.37 15.20 33.35
N ARG A 47 17.99 14.34 34.31
CA ARG A 47 16.62 13.80 34.40
C ARG A 47 15.57 14.87 34.71
N LEU A 48 15.90 15.84 35.58
CA LEU A 48 15.01 16.97 35.85
C LEU A 48 14.88 17.89 34.63
N TYR A 49 15.97 18.08 33.88
CA TYR A 49 15.94 18.77 32.60
C TYR A 49 15.11 18.02 31.56
N GLU A 50 15.27 16.70 31.44
CA GLU A 50 14.50 15.83 30.52
C GLU A 50 13.01 15.82 30.89
N GLU A 51 12.64 15.62 32.16
CA GLU A 51 11.23 15.68 32.61
C GLU A 51 10.60 17.04 32.36
N ARG A 52 11.34 18.13 32.57
CA ARG A 52 10.82 19.49 32.39
C ARG A 52 10.84 19.94 30.94
N PHE A 53 11.82 19.49 30.14
CA PHE A 53 11.84 19.64 28.70
C PHE A 53 10.67 18.90 28.08
N ASP A 54 10.44 17.64 28.47
CA ASP A 54 9.30 16.84 28.02
C ASP A 54 7.96 17.43 28.48
N ALA A 55 7.86 17.98 29.70
CA ALA A 55 6.67 18.68 30.19
C ALA A 55 6.47 20.08 29.55
N SER A 56 7.54 20.74 29.10
CA SER A 56 7.53 22.06 28.44
C SER A 56 7.37 21.99 26.93
N PHE A 57 7.34 20.78 26.35
CA PHE A 57 7.14 20.56 24.91
C PHE A 57 5.78 19.90 24.58
N PRO A 58 4.63 20.39 25.10
CA PRO A 58 3.30 19.90 24.71
C PRO A 58 2.97 20.16 23.22
N MET A 59 3.91 20.74 22.46
CA MET A 59 3.84 21.02 21.02
C MET A 59 4.80 20.17 20.19
N ARG A 60 5.36 19.06 20.70
CA ARG A 60 6.25 18.15 19.94
C ARG A 60 5.66 17.78 18.58
N ASP A 61 4.41 17.34 18.56
CA ASP A 61 3.72 16.96 17.32
C ASP A 61 3.49 18.17 16.41
N THR A 62 3.10 19.32 16.97
CA THR A 62 2.94 20.56 16.20
C THR A 62 4.25 21.00 15.56
N LEU A 63 5.38 20.87 16.25
CA LEU A 63 6.70 21.21 15.72
C LEU A 63 7.18 20.21 14.68
N ARG A 64 6.97 18.91 14.91
CA ARG A 64 7.22 17.85 13.92
C ARG A 64 6.40 18.10 12.65
N GLN A 65 5.11 18.38 12.80
CA GLN A 65 4.17 18.65 11.69
C GLN A 65 4.49 19.94 10.95
N SER A 66 4.89 20.99 11.68
CA SER A 66 5.37 22.23 11.08
C SER A 66 6.65 22.00 10.27
N TRP A 67 7.59 21.22 10.80
CA TRP A 67 8.82 20.87 10.09
C TRP A 67 8.55 20.01 8.86
N ALA A 68 7.68 19.00 8.96
CA ALA A 68 7.22 18.21 7.82
C ALA A 68 6.57 19.09 6.75
N ALA A 69 5.75 20.08 7.13
CA ALA A 69 5.16 21.03 6.20
C ALA A 69 6.21 21.93 5.53
N VAL A 70 7.26 22.37 6.24
CA VAL A 70 8.39 23.10 5.60
C VAL A 70 9.08 22.21 4.57
N LYS A 71 9.49 20.99 4.97
CA LYS A 71 10.21 20.05 4.10
C LYS A 71 9.40 19.73 2.84
N TYR A 72 8.13 19.39 3.02
CA TYR A 72 7.28 19.03 1.89
C TYR A 72 6.96 20.25 1.02
N GLY A 73 6.56 21.38 1.61
CA GLY A 73 6.17 22.57 0.86
C GLY A 73 7.31 23.29 0.13
N ALA A 74 8.49 23.36 0.75
CA ALA A 74 9.64 24.08 0.19
C ALA A 74 10.55 23.18 -0.66
N LEU A 75 10.69 21.90 -0.30
CA LEU A 75 11.68 21.00 -0.90
C LEU A 75 11.05 19.79 -1.61
N GLY A 76 9.76 19.53 -1.42
CA GLY A 76 9.13 18.29 -1.87
C GLY A 76 9.67 17.06 -1.15
N GLU A 77 10.22 17.23 0.05
CA GLU A 77 10.80 16.14 0.83
C GLU A 77 9.80 15.53 1.82
N LEU A 78 9.78 14.21 1.89
CA LEU A 78 8.97 13.41 2.80
C LEU A 78 9.84 12.83 3.93
N ALA A 79 9.22 12.17 4.89
CA ALA A 79 9.94 11.25 5.78
C ALA A 79 10.46 10.03 5.00
N GLU A 80 11.45 9.34 5.58
CA GLU A 80 12.01 8.12 5.00
C GLU A 80 10.91 7.06 4.81
N GLY A 81 10.84 6.46 3.62
CA GLY A 81 9.83 5.45 3.25
C GLY A 81 8.90 5.89 2.12
N ALA A 82 8.87 7.18 1.76
CA ALA A 82 8.08 7.67 0.64
C ALA A 82 8.83 8.65 -0.27
N VAL A 83 8.35 8.78 -1.51
CA VAL A 83 8.85 9.68 -2.55
C VAL A 83 7.72 10.58 -3.04
N ALA A 84 7.99 11.89 -3.09
CA ALA A 84 7.01 12.86 -3.57
C ALA A 84 6.99 12.90 -5.10
N GLY A 85 5.80 12.73 -5.67
CA GLY A 85 5.50 12.99 -7.07
C GLY A 85 5.08 14.43 -7.33
N ARG A 86 4.77 14.70 -8.59
CA ARG A 86 4.04 15.90 -9.00
C ARG A 86 2.56 15.78 -8.62
N ASP A 87 1.91 16.93 -8.50
CA ASP A 87 0.46 17.07 -8.32
C ASP A 87 -0.10 16.33 -7.07
N GLY A 88 0.70 16.26 -6.01
CA GLY A 88 0.30 15.67 -4.73
C GLY A 88 0.29 14.13 -4.69
N VAL A 89 0.74 13.48 -5.77
CA VAL A 89 0.88 12.02 -5.82
C VAL A 89 2.09 11.60 -4.98
N LEU A 90 1.92 10.59 -4.14
CA LEU A 90 2.99 10.00 -3.33
C LEU A 90 3.29 8.58 -3.81
N PHE A 91 4.54 8.14 -3.63
CA PHE A 91 5.00 6.79 -3.94
C PHE A 91 5.70 6.19 -2.72
N THR A 92 5.63 4.87 -2.53
CA THR A 92 6.50 4.21 -1.55
C THR A 92 7.94 4.16 -2.06
N ALA A 93 8.91 4.32 -1.17
CA ALA A 93 10.33 4.19 -1.51
C ALA A 93 10.70 2.76 -1.95
N GLU A 94 9.91 1.76 -1.55
CA GLU A 94 10.07 0.34 -1.93
C GLU A 94 10.01 0.12 -3.45
N GLU A 95 9.34 0.99 -4.21
CA GLU A 95 9.26 0.89 -5.67
C GLU A 95 10.54 1.34 -6.40
N PHE A 96 11.51 1.87 -5.65
CA PHE A 96 12.79 2.41 -6.12
C PHE A 96 14.01 1.72 -5.50
N ALA A 97 13.79 0.74 -4.63
CA ALA A 97 14.83 -0.03 -3.96
C ALA A 97 14.63 -1.53 -4.18
N ALA A 98 15.72 -2.30 -4.02
CA ALA A 98 15.58 -3.74 -3.92
C ALA A 98 14.92 -4.09 -2.57
N PRO A 99 14.02 -5.08 -2.51
CA PRO A 99 13.43 -5.50 -1.24
C PRO A 99 14.52 -6.04 -0.31
N ALA A 100 14.44 -5.67 0.97
CA ALA A 100 15.44 -6.08 1.97
C ALA A 100 15.47 -7.60 2.17
N ASP A 101 14.29 -8.22 2.19
CA ASP A 101 14.10 -9.66 2.33
C ASP A 101 13.44 -10.21 1.06
N SER A 102 14.25 -10.45 0.01
CA SER A 102 13.77 -11.06 -1.22
C SER A 102 13.86 -12.58 -1.17
N ARG A 103 12.81 -13.26 -1.64
CA ARG A 103 12.85 -14.70 -1.94
C ARG A 103 13.25 -14.87 -3.41
N ASP A 104 13.97 -15.95 -3.73
CA ASP A 104 14.15 -16.37 -5.12
C ASP A 104 12.77 -16.75 -5.70
N PHE A 105 12.21 -15.83 -6.49
CA PHE A 105 10.86 -15.96 -7.00
C PHE A 105 10.67 -17.21 -7.86
N ALA A 106 11.69 -17.63 -8.63
CA ALA A 106 11.58 -18.81 -9.48
C ALA A 106 11.50 -20.10 -8.64
N SER A 107 12.29 -20.18 -7.57
CA SER A 107 12.23 -21.31 -6.64
C SER A 107 10.93 -21.32 -5.84
N GLU A 108 10.51 -20.16 -5.36
CA GLU A 108 9.25 -20.01 -4.63
C GLU A 108 8.05 -20.43 -5.49
N LEU A 109 8.01 -19.95 -6.74
CA LEU A 109 6.93 -20.23 -7.68
C LEU A 109 6.80 -21.73 -7.97
N ARG A 110 7.92 -22.43 -8.16
CA ARG A 110 7.94 -23.89 -8.33
C ARG A 110 7.42 -24.61 -7.09
N ALA A 111 7.84 -24.20 -5.90
CA ALA A 111 7.43 -24.84 -4.65
C ALA A 111 5.92 -24.68 -4.41
N VAL A 112 5.41 -23.46 -4.52
CA VAL A 112 3.97 -23.15 -4.37
C VAL A 112 3.15 -23.90 -5.41
N THR A 113 3.57 -23.85 -6.68
CA THR A 113 2.87 -24.54 -7.78
C THR A 113 2.78 -26.05 -7.55
N SER A 114 3.87 -26.67 -7.07
CA SER A 114 3.85 -28.11 -6.77
C SER A 114 2.83 -28.44 -5.67
N ARG A 115 2.69 -27.59 -4.65
CA ARG A 115 1.75 -27.81 -3.54
C ARG A 115 0.31 -27.60 -3.99
N VAL A 116 0.04 -26.52 -4.72
CA VAL A 116 -1.28 -26.18 -5.26
C VAL A 116 -1.76 -27.26 -6.24
N ARG A 117 -0.93 -27.70 -7.19
CA ARG A 117 -1.28 -28.77 -8.13
C ARG A 117 -1.53 -30.11 -7.47
N LYS A 118 -0.82 -30.42 -6.37
CA LYS A 118 -1.05 -31.66 -5.60
C LYS A 118 -2.44 -31.67 -4.96
N ALA A 119 -3.00 -30.49 -4.65
CA ALA A 119 -4.36 -30.34 -4.16
C ALA A 119 -5.42 -30.29 -5.29
N GLY A 120 -5.03 -30.46 -6.55
CA GLY A 120 -5.95 -30.45 -7.70
C GLY A 120 -6.28 -29.06 -8.23
N ALA A 121 -5.63 -28.02 -7.72
CA ALA A 121 -5.87 -26.62 -8.11
C ALA A 121 -4.81 -26.11 -9.11
N GLU A 122 -5.13 -25.05 -9.85
CA GLU A 122 -4.18 -24.29 -10.63
C GLU A 122 -3.73 -23.02 -9.90
N LEU A 123 -2.43 -22.71 -9.95
CA LEU A 123 -1.89 -21.45 -9.46
C LEU A 123 -1.82 -20.42 -10.59
N ILE A 124 -2.37 -19.24 -10.37
CA ILE A 124 -2.20 -18.07 -11.25
C ILE A 124 -1.54 -16.93 -10.46
N PRO A 125 -0.25 -16.65 -10.69
CA PRO A 125 0.40 -15.47 -10.14
C PRO A 125 -0.15 -14.19 -10.79
N VAL A 126 -0.54 -13.24 -9.95
CA VAL A 126 -1.08 -11.93 -10.32
C VAL A 126 -0.07 -10.87 -9.87
N ILE A 127 0.85 -10.49 -10.76
CA ILE A 127 1.88 -9.50 -10.44
C ILE A 127 1.32 -8.09 -10.59
N VAL A 128 1.24 -7.35 -9.48
CA VAL A 128 0.78 -5.97 -9.47
C VAL A 128 1.95 -5.05 -9.86
N PRO A 129 1.86 -4.31 -10.97
CA PRO A 129 2.90 -3.37 -11.37
C PRO A 129 2.98 -2.21 -10.38
N ASP A 130 4.17 -1.68 -10.17
CA ASP A 130 4.40 -0.55 -9.28
C ASP A 130 3.59 0.66 -9.72
N LYS A 131 3.08 1.42 -8.74
CA LYS A 131 2.45 2.70 -9.02
C LYS A 131 3.44 3.64 -9.73
N ALA A 132 4.71 3.65 -9.33
CA ALA A 132 5.78 4.41 -10.00
C ALA A 132 5.98 4.02 -11.46
N ARG A 133 5.72 2.76 -11.84
CA ARG A 133 5.72 2.34 -13.25
C ARG A 133 4.58 3.00 -13.99
N MET A 134 3.38 2.84 -13.45
CA MET A 134 2.14 3.21 -14.13
C MET A 134 1.94 4.73 -14.15
N ARG A 135 2.45 5.43 -13.14
CA ARG A 135 2.39 6.88 -12.95
C ARG A 135 3.75 7.55 -13.17
N GLY A 136 4.51 7.05 -14.15
CA GLY A 136 5.79 7.65 -14.55
C GLY A 136 5.68 9.10 -15.02
N ASP A 137 4.49 9.53 -15.45
CA ASP A 137 4.16 10.90 -15.87
C ASP A 137 4.37 11.93 -14.76
N VAL A 138 4.12 11.56 -13.50
CA VAL A 138 4.23 12.44 -12.34
C VAL A 138 5.47 12.18 -11.49
N LEU A 139 6.35 11.26 -11.88
CA LEU A 139 7.59 11.03 -11.14
C LEU A 139 8.54 12.25 -11.23
N PRO A 140 9.19 12.63 -10.13
CA PRO A 140 10.17 13.73 -10.15
C PRO A 140 11.40 13.37 -10.98
N ARG A 141 11.73 12.08 -11.08
CA ARG A 141 12.84 11.52 -11.84
C ARG A 141 12.42 10.20 -12.48
N ALA A 142 12.97 9.91 -13.65
CA ALA A 142 12.74 8.63 -14.32
C ALA A 142 13.25 7.46 -13.46
N ARG A 143 12.54 6.34 -13.52
CA ARG A 143 12.98 5.09 -12.90
C ARG A 143 14.24 4.57 -13.58
N SER A 144 15.08 3.86 -12.83
CA SER A 144 16.27 3.22 -13.42
C SER A 144 15.87 2.16 -14.44
N ALA A 145 16.75 1.87 -15.41
CA ALA A 145 16.53 0.80 -16.38
C ALA A 145 16.26 -0.55 -15.69
N ARG A 146 16.95 -0.81 -14.56
CA ARG A 146 16.76 -1.99 -13.71
C ARG A 146 15.31 -2.13 -13.23
N PHE A 147 14.75 -1.11 -12.61
CA PHE A 147 13.37 -1.18 -12.12
C PHE A 147 12.35 -1.16 -13.26
N ASN A 148 12.68 -0.54 -14.41
CA ASN A 148 11.84 -0.63 -15.59
C ASN A 148 11.77 -2.06 -16.17
N ALA A 149 12.87 -2.82 -16.14
CA ALA A 149 12.90 -4.19 -16.64
C ALA A 149 12.24 -5.22 -15.72
N ARG A 150 12.09 -4.91 -14.41
CA ARG A 150 11.60 -5.84 -13.38
C ARG A 150 10.31 -6.57 -13.77
N TYR A 151 9.25 -5.85 -14.13
CA TYR A 151 7.95 -6.45 -14.42
C TYR A 151 8.00 -7.46 -15.58
N ASP A 152 8.65 -7.10 -16.69
CA ASP A 152 8.77 -8.00 -17.85
C ASP A 152 9.59 -9.25 -17.51
N HIS A 153 10.62 -9.11 -16.66
CA HIS A 153 11.39 -10.25 -16.17
C HIS A 153 10.55 -11.17 -15.28
N LEU A 154 9.71 -10.62 -14.40
CA LEU A 154 8.80 -11.41 -13.56
C LEU A 154 7.80 -12.20 -14.41
N LEU A 155 7.21 -11.58 -15.43
CA LEU A 155 6.33 -12.27 -16.37
C LEU A 155 7.07 -13.38 -17.13
N THR A 156 8.34 -13.15 -17.49
CA THR A 156 9.18 -14.16 -18.13
C THR A 156 9.42 -15.36 -17.20
N ILE A 157 9.75 -15.13 -15.92
CA ILE A 157 9.92 -16.21 -14.92
C ILE A 157 8.64 -17.05 -14.80
N ILE A 158 7.46 -16.42 -14.80
CA ILE A 158 6.18 -17.13 -14.70
C ILE A 158 5.93 -17.97 -15.97
N ALA A 159 6.18 -17.41 -17.15
CA ALA A 159 6.06 -18.12 -18.41
C ALA A 159 7.03 -19.32 -18.52
N GLU A 160 8.28 -19.15 -18.09
CA GLU A 160 9.28 -20.23 -18.04
C GLU A 160 8.91 -21.35 -17.06
N ALA A 161 8.16 -21.04 -16.00
CA ALA A 161 7.58 -22.03 -15.09
C ALA A 161 6.35 -22.76 -15.70
N GLY A 162 5.94 -22.41 -16.92
CA GLY A 162 4.78 -23.00 -17.59
C GLY A 162 3.46 -22.64 -16.93
N LEU A 163 3.39 -21.45 -16.32
CA LEU A 163 2.20 -20.93 -15.65
C LEU A 163 1.56 -19.81 -16.47
N ARG A 164 0.24 -19.68 -16.34
CA ARG A 164 -0.50 -18.54 -16.89
C ARG A 164 -0.28 -17.32 -15.99
N SER A 165 -0.20 -16.16 -16.62
CA SER A 165 -0.12 -14.86 -15.94
C SER A 165 -0.95 -13.84 -16.70
N VAL A 166 -1.39 -12.80 -15.99
CA VAL A 166 -2.08 -11.66 -16.58
C VAL A 166 -1.17 -10.43 -16.56
N ASP A 167 -0.96 -9.79 -17.71
CA ASP A 167 -0.32 -8.46 -17.74
C ASP A 167 -1.36 -7.41 -17.34
N LEU A 168 -1.14 -6.77 -16.18
CA LEU A 168 -2.06 -5.79 -15.60
C LEU A 168 -1.80 -4.35 -16.05
N ARG A 169 -0.70 -4.08 -16.76
CA ARG A 169 -0.39 -2.72 -17.23
C ARG A 169 -1.51 -2.10 -18.08
N PRO A 170 -2.20 -2.85 -18.97
CA PRO A 170 -3.32 -2.29 -19.73
C PRO A 170 -4.54 -1.95 -18.87
N ALA A 171 -4.73 -2.61 -17.72
CA ALA A 171 -5.82 -2.34 -16.80
C ALA A 171 -5.53 -1.12 -15.91
N LEU A 172 -4.28 -0.95 -15.49
CA LEU A 172 -3.86 0.05 -14.51
C LEU A 172 -3.33 1.34 -15.16
N THR A 173 -4.10 1.91 -16.10
CA THR A 173 -3.70 3.12 -16.84
C THR A 173 -4.39 4.38 -16.32
N GLY A 174 -3.69 5.52 -16.43
CA GLY A 174 -4.25 6.82 -16.06
C GLY A 174 -4.21 7.12 -14.56
N PRO A 175 -4.62 8.34 -14.16
CA PRO A 175 -4.53 8.80 -12.78
C PRO A 175 -5.48 8.09 -11.82
N GLN A 176 -6.59 7.56 -12.32
CA GLN A 176 -7.64 6.88 -11.55
C GLN A 176 -7.29 5.44 -11.19
N ALA A 177 -6.19 4.86 -11.67
CA ALA A 177 -5.84 3.46 -11.38
C ALA A 177 -5.27 3.25 -9.97
N PHE A 178 -4.75 4.30 -9.34
CA PHE A 178 -4.16 4.27 -8.00
C PHE A 178 -4.64 5.46 -7.19
N MET A 179 -4.81 5.25 -5.88
CA MET A 179 -5.04 6.34 -4.95
C MET A 179 -3.81 7.26 -4.91
N ALA A 180 -3.98 8.58 -4.85
CA ALA A 180 -2.86 9.51 -5.07
C ALA A 180 -1.87 9.49 -3.89
N THR A 181 -2.34 9.42 -2.65
CA THR A 181 -1.55 9.46 -1.41
C THR A 181 -1.45 8.11 -0.71
N ASP A 182 -1.74 7.02 -1.42
CA ASP A 182 -1.67 5.65 -0.91
C ASP A 182 -0.88 4.75 -1.88
N THR A 183 -0.33 3.65 -1.38
CA THR A 183 0.39 2.66 -2.19
C THR A 183 -0.52 1.87 -3.13
N HIS A 184 -1.80 1.71 -2.79
CA HIS A 184 -2.70 0.76 -3.43
C HIS A 184 -3.36 1.31 -4.70
N TRP A 185 -3.91 0.39 -5.51
CA TRP A 185 -4.84 0.73 -6.56
C TRP A 185 -6.07 1.45 -5.98
N SER A 186 -6.79 2.19 -6.81
CA SER A 186 -8.13 2.63 -6.45
C SER A 186 -9.13 1.47 -6.58
N PRO A 187 -10.37 1.59 -6.09
CA PRO A 187 -11.44 0.64 -6.43
C PRO A 187 -11.62 0.47 -7.95
N GLU A 188 -11.51 1.54 -8.73
CA GLU A 188 -11.62 1.47 -10.19
C GLU A 188 -10.46 0.68 -10.82
N GLY A 189 -9.25 0.84 -10.29
CA GLY A 189 -8.09 0.04 -10.69
C GLY A 189 -8.25 -1.44 -10.31
N ALA A 190 -8.75 -1.71 -9.10
CA ALA A 190 -9.05 -3.06 -8.63
C ALA A 190 -10.12 -3.75 -9.50
N ALA A 191 -11.17 -3.02 -9.87
CA ALA A 191 -12.22 -3.49 -10.77
C ALA A 191 -11.65 -3.84 -12.16
N ALA A 192 -10.83 -2.96 -12.74
CA ALA A 192 -10.20 -3.22 -14.03
C ALA A 192 -9.25 -4.43 -14.00
N VAL A 193 -8.55 -4.67 -12.88
CA VAL A 193 -7.75 -5.87 -12.66
C VAL A 193 -8.62 -7.12 -12.56
N ALA A 194 -9.72 -7.04 -11.81
CA ALA A 194 -10.67 -8.14 -11.68
C ALA A 194 -11.30 -8.52 -13.03
N ASP A 195 -11.73 -7.54 -13.84
CA ASP A 195 -12.25 -7.77 -15.20
C ASP A 195 -11.23 -8.48 -16.09
N ARG A 196 -9.95 -8.09 -15.98
CA ARG A 196 -8.86 -8.71 -16.74
C ARG A 196 -8.62 -10.17 -16.33
N ILE A 197 -8.74 -10.47 -15.03
CA ILE A 197 -8.67 -11.85 -14.50
C ILE A 197 -9.90 -12.65 -14.94
N GLY A 198 -11.09 -12.05 -14.89
CA GLY A 198 -12.33 -12.64 -15.41
C GLY A 198 -12.20 -13.05 -16.87
N ALA A 199 -11.67 -12.17 -17.72
CA ALA A 199 -11.41 -12.45 -19.12
C ALA A 199 -10.36 -13.55 -19.35
N LEU A 200 -9.36 -13.67 -18.47
CA LEU A 200 -8.37 -14.75 -18.55
C LEU A 200 -9.00 -16.13 -18.25
N LEU A 201 -10.01 -16.16 -17.38
CA LEU A 201 -10.64 -17.37 -16.86
C LEU A 201 -12.02 -17.65 -17.47
N GLU A 202 -12.37 -16.92 -18.53
CA GLU A 202 -13.68 -17.02 -19.18
C GLU A 202 -13.93 -18.44 -19.69
N GLY A 203 -15.02 -19.06 -19.20
CA GLY A 203 -15.41 -20.41 -19.58
C GLY A 203 -14.65 -21.54 -18.87
N GLU A 204 -13.69 -21.23 -18.00
CA GLU A 204 -12.94 -22.23 -17.23
C GLU A 204 -13.53 -22.47 -15.84
N ILE A 205 -14.03 -21.41 -15.20
CA ILE A 205 -14.75 -21.51 -13.93
C ILE A 205 -16.23 -21.66 -14.25
N ALA A 206 -16.83 -22.76 -13.80
CA ALA A 206 -18.28 -22.90 -13.84
C ALA A 206 -18.89 -21.83 -12.94
N ALA A 207 -19.75 -20.99 -13.50
CA ALA A 207 -20.44 -19.97 -12.72
C ALA A 207 -21.25 -20.64 -11.61
N THR A 208 -20.90 -20.38 -10.36
CA THR A 208 -21.59 -20.94 -9.20
C THR A 208 -22.75 -20.06 -8.76
N ALA A 209 -22.68 -18.76 -9.04
CA ALA A 209 -23.76 -17.81 -8.84
C ALA A 209 -23.54 -16.51 -9.65
N THR A 210 -24.60 -15.75 -9.87
CA THR A 210 -24.48 -14.42 -10.44
C THR A 210 -24.17 -13.41 -9.34
N PHE A 211 -23.12 -12.63 -9.49
CA PHE A 211 -22.73 -11.58 -8.53
C PHE A 211 -22.80 -10.20 -9.17
N GLU A 212 -23.51 -9.27 -8.52
CA GLU A 212 -23.64 -7.89 -8.98
C GLU A 212 -22.91 -6.95 -8.02
N THR A 213 -22.03 -6.11 -8.56
CA THR A 213 -21.33 -5.08 -7.78
C THR A 213 -21.89 -3.71 -8.10
N ALA A 214 -22.30 -2.98 -7.07
CA ALA A 214 -22.83 -1.62 -7.18
C ALA A 214 -22.00 -0.64 -6.34
N GLN A 215 -21.78 0.57 -6.86
CA GLN A 215 -21.25 1.66 -6.06
C GLN A 215 -22.36 2.19 -5.14
N ILE A 216 -22.13 2.14 -3.84
CA ILE A 216 -23.10 2.54 -2.81
C ILE A 216 -22.81 3.94 -2.23
N GLY A 217 -21.67 4.55 -2.57
CA GLY A 217 -21.33 5.88 -2.10
C GLY A 217 -19.87 6.27 -2.30
N THR A 218 -19.46 7.25 -1.50
CA THR A 218 -18.08 7.74 -1.39
C THR A 218 -17.81 8.14 0.06
N ARG A 219 -16.56 8.03 0.51
CA ARG A 219 -16.14 8.53 1.83
C ARG A 219 -14.79 9.21 1.76
N ALA A 220 -14.48 10.05 2.76
CA ALA A 220 -13.12 10.58 2.93
C ALA A 220 -12.12 9.43 3.07
N PHE A 221 -10.95 9.59 2.46
CA PHE A 221 -9.90 8.60 2.44
C PHE A 221 -8.55 9.25 2.71
N ASP A 222 -7.88 8.74 3.73
CA ASP A 222 -6.51 9.10 4.06
C ASP A 222 -5.62 7.91 3.70
N GLY A 223 -4.73 8.13 2.74
CA GLY A 223 -3.82 7.11 2.24
C GLY A 223 -2.70 6.75 3.20
N ASP A 224 -2.18 5.53 3.09
CA ASP A 224 -1.08 5.03 3.92
C ASP A 224 0.21 5.89 3.83
N LEU A 225 0.48 6.52 2.68
CA LEU A 225 1.67 7.36 2.50
C LEU A 225 1.55 8.73 3.17
N LEU A 226 0.36 9.13 3.64
CA LEU A 226 0.19 10.36 4.44
C LEU A 226 0.97 10.30 5.75
N ALA A 227 1.25 9.10 6.27
CA ALA A 227 2.12 8.92 7.43
C ALA A 227 3.54 9.50 7.23
N PHE A 228 4.02 9.59 5.98
CA PHE A 228 5.32 10.15 5.63
C PHE A 228 5.28 11.67 5.31
N VAL A 229 4.09 12.26 5.36
CA VAL A 229 3.83 13.70 5.17
C VAL A 229 2.80 14.19 6.18
N ASP A 230 3.04 13.85 7.44
CA ASP A 230 2.23 14.34 8.56
C ASP A 230 2.47 15.85 8.75
N THR A 231 1.74 16.64 7.97
CA THR A 231 1.72 18.10 8.03
C THR A 231 0.69 18.62 9.04
N GLY A 232 -0.08 17.72 9.67
CA GLY A 232 -1.07 18.04 10.70
C GLY A 232 -2.01 19.19 10.31
N VAL A 233 -2.09 20.18 11.19
CA VAL A 233 -2.92 21.39 11.01
C VAL A 233 -2.57 22.20 9.75
N TRP A 234 -1.38 21.99 9.18
CA TRP A 234 -0.91 22.67 7.97
C TRP A 234 -1.32 21.97 6.68
N ARG A 235 -1.89 20.76 6.75
CA ARG A 235 -2.30 19.99 5.56
C ARG A 235 -3.16 20.80 4.57
N PRO A 236 -4.17 21.59 5.00
CA PRO A 236 -4.96 22.38 4.06
C PRO A 236 -4.17 23.46 3.30
N LEU A 237 -3.01 23.87 3.83
CA LEU A 237 -2.16 24.90 3.21
C LEU A 237 -1.02 24.29 2.39
N VAL A 238 -0.38 23.24 2.90
CA VAL A 238 0.89 22.73 2.38
C VAL A 238 0.89 21.22 2.14
N GLY A 239 -0.09 20.46 2.62
CA GLY A 239 -0.11 19.00 2.48
C GLY A 239 -0.80 18.51 1.20
N PRO A 240 -0.76 17.19 0.94
CA PRO A 240 -1.57 16.58 -0.10
C PRO A 240 -3.06 16.85 0.10
N ALA A 241 -3.77 17.04 -1.02
CA ALA A 241 -5.20 17.29 -1.00
C ALA A 241 -5.96 16.13 -0.33
N PRO A 242 -7.07 16.40 0.37
CA PRO A 242 -7.97 15.35 0.83
C PRO A 242 -8.46 14.50 -0.33
N GLU A 243 -8.46 13.18 -0.16
CA GLU A 243 -8.98 12.23 -1.14
C GLU A 243 -10.33 11.68 -0.69
N VAL A 244 -11.10 11.22 -1.67
CA VAL A 244 -12.30 10.43 -1.45
C VAL A 244 -12.15 9.10 -2.15
N ILE A 245 -12.71 8.05 -1.56
CA ILE A 245 -12.74 6.72 -2.16
C ILE A 245 -14.20 6.32 -2.40
N ALA A 246 -14.47 5.74 -3.56
CA ALA A 246 -15.76 5.14 -3.87
C ALA A 246 -15.95 3.85 -3.05
N THR A 247 -17.15 3.65 -2.52
CA THR A 247 -17.50 2.46 -1.73
C THR A 247 -18.44 1.58 -2.53
N TYR A 248 -18.21 0.27 -2.47
CA TYR A 248 -18.93 -0.71 -3.27
C TYR A 248 -19.51 -1.81 -2.39
N GLU A 249 -20.54 -2.47 -2.92
CA GLU A 249 -21.13 -3.67 -2.34
C GLU A 249 -21.33 -4.69 -3.46
N THR A 250 -21.03 -5.96 -3.18
CA THR A 250 -21.28 -7.08 -4.10
C THR A 250 -22.32 -7.99 -3.49
N THR A 251 -23.41 -8.23 -4.22
CA THR A 251 -24.51 -9.09 -3.81
C THR A 251 -24.64 -10.27 -4.76
N GLN A 252 -25.10 -11.41 -4.24
CA GLN A 252 -25.45 -12.57 -5.05
C GLN A 252 -26.89 -12.42 -5.55
N ALA A 253 -27.11 -12.45 -6.86
CA ALA A 253 -28.45 -12.33 -7.44
C ALA A 253 -29.27 -13.58 -7.11
N GLY A 254 -30.51 -13.38 -6.65
CA GLY A 254 -31.42 -14.48 -6.28
C GLY A 254 -31.50 -14.78 -4.78
N ASP A 255 -30.89 -13.97 -3.91
CA ASP A 255 -30.96 -14.11 -2.45
C ASP A 255 -32.31 -13.66 -1.83
N ALA A 256 -33.40 -14.13 -2.44
CA ALA A 256 -34.74 -14.16 -1.85
C ALA A 256 -34.98 -15.57 -1.24
N GLY A 257 -34.10 -16.00 -0.34
CA GLY A 257 -34.41 -16.98 0.71
C GLY A 257 -34.73 -18.43 0.29
N MET A 258 -34.16 -18.95 -0.81
CA MET A 258 -34.52 -20.31 -1.25
C MET A 258 -33.42 -21.29 -1.66
N ASP A 259 -32.12 -21.01 -1.46
CA ASP A 259 -31.09 -22.06 -1.63
C ASP A 259 -29.79 -21.81 -0.84
N LEU A 260 -29.89 -21.78 0.50
CA LEU A 260 -28.73 -21.61 1.40
C LEU A 260 -28.07 -22.95 1.81
N PHE A 261 -28.41 -24.07 1.14
CA PHE A 261 -28.01 -25.42 1.54
C PHE A 261 -27.39 -26.27 0.42
N GLY A 262 -27.18 -25.71 -0.77
CA GLY A 262 -26.23 -26.30 -1.71
C GLY A 262 -24.81 -26.11 -1.18
N ASP A 263 -23.97 -27.13 -1.25
CA ASP A 263 -22.52 -26.98 -1.07
C ASP A 263 -22.05 -25.96 -2.12
N ALA A 264 -21.95 -24.70 -1.72
CA ALA A 264 -21.41 -23.65 -2.57
C ALA A 264 -19.92 -23.93 -2.72
N GLU A 265 -19.58 -24.72 -3.75
CA GLU A 265 -18.19 -24.90 -4.17
C GLU A 265 -17.60 -23.50 -4.34
N THR A 266 -16.50 -23.24 -3.64
CA THR A 266 -15.75 -22.00 -3.79
C THR A 266 -14.63 -22.28 -4.79
N PRO A 267 -14.81 -21.94 -6.07
CA PRO A 267 -13.84 -22.34 -7.09
C PRO A 267 -12.54 -21.54 -7.00
N VAL A 268 -12.51 -20.40 -6.30
CA VAL A 268 -11.35 -19.50 -6.30
C VAL A 268 -10.92 -19.10 -4.89
N ALA A 269 -9.66 -19.40 -4.58
CA ALA A 269 -8.96 -18.83 -3.42
C ALA A 269 -8.11 -17.64 -3.87
N LEU A 270 -8.24 -16.50 -3.18
CA LEU A 270 -7.38 -15.34 -3.36
C LEU A 270 -6.40 -15.24 -2.20
N VAL A 271 -5.10 -15.25 -2.50
CA VAL A 271 -4.03 -15.07 -1.51
C VAL A 271 -3.21 -13.87 -1.91
N GLY A 272 -2.84 -13.02 -0.96
CA GLY A 272 -2.08 -11.82 -1.29
C GLY A 272 -1.88 -10.87 -0.13
N THR A 273 -1.74 -9.60 -0.45
CA THR A 273 -1.36 -8.53 0.47
C THR A 273 -2.55 -7.65 0.86
N SER A 274 -2.27 -6.47 1.41
CA SER A 274 -3.27 -5.44 1.67
C SER A 274 -4.04 -4.97 0.42
N TYR A 275 -3.52 -5.17 -0.80
CA TYR A 275 -4.29 -4.94 -2.04
C TYR A 275 -5.54 -5.81 -2.11
N SER A 276 -5.47 -7.03 -1.57
CA SER A 276 -6.55 -8.01 -1.56
C SER A 276 -7.28 -8.13 -0.21
N ALA A 277 -6.62 -7.71 0.89
CA ALA A 277 -7.18 -7.81 2.24
C ALA A 277 -8.00 -6.58 2.66
N ARG A 278 -7.60 -5.37 2.25
CA ARG A 278 -8.33 -4.14 2.61
C ARG A 278 -9.64 -4.05 1.85
N THR A 279 -10.74 -3.98 2.58
CA THR A 279 -12.09 -3.86 2.02
C THR A 279 -12.31 -2.53 1.28
N ASP A 280 -11.51 -1.51 1.59
CA ASP A 280 -11.51 -0.20 0.93
C ASP A 280 -11.43 -0.28 -0.60
N PHE A 281 -10.66 -1.25 -1.13
CA PHE A 281 -10.44 -1.40 -2.57
C PHE A 281 -11.37 -2.41 -3.23
N HIS A 282 -12.18 -3.11 -2.43
CA HIS A 282 -13.25 -4.01 -2.86
C HIS A 282 -12.83 -5.11 -3.86
N PHE A 283 -11.54 -5.47 -3.91
CA PHE A 283 -11.00 -6.35 -4.95
C PHE A 283 -11.66 -7.72 -4.98
N THR A 284 -11.88 -8.35 -3.83
CA THR A 284 -12.59 -9.64 -3.73
C THR A 284 -14.01 -9.58 -4.30
N GLY A 285 -14.74 -8.49 -4.03
CA GLY A 285 -16.10 -8.30 -4.56
C GLY A 285 -16.12 -8.14 -6.07
N PHE A 286 -15.19 -7.35 -6.62
CA PHE A 286 -15.03 -7.22 -8.07
C PHE A 286 -14.66 -8.56 -8.73
N LEU A 287 -13.80 -9.37 -8.11
CA LEU A 287 -13.49 -10.71 -8.62
C LEU A 287 -14.73 -11.61 -8.65
N LYS A 288 -15.57 -11.60 -7.60
CA LYS A 288 -16.81 -12.38 -7.59
C LYS A 288 -17.72 -12.00 -8.76
N SER A 289 -17.89 -10.70 -9.01
CA SER A 289 -18.67 -10.21 -10.17
C SER A 289 -18.04 -10.56 -11.52
N ALA A 290 -16.73 -10.37 -11.66
CA ALA A 290 -16.03 -10.65 -12.92
C ALA A 290 -16.03 -12.15 -13.27
N LEU A 291 -16.00 -13.02 -12.25
CA LEU A 291 -15.93 -14.47 -12.42
C LEU A 291 -17.32 -15.14 -12.37
N ASN A 292 -18.35 -14.44 -11.90
CA ASN A 292 -19.65 -15.03 -11.53
C ASN A 292 -19.48 -16.30 -10.68
N ALA A 293 -18.63 -16.18 -9.68
CA ALA A 293 -18.23 -17.29 -8.84
C ALA A 293 -17.81 -16.78 -7.46
N ASP A 294 -17.96 -17.62 -6.44
CA ASP A 294 -17.51 -17.24 -5.11
C ASP A 294 -15.97 -17.21 -5.03
N VAL A 295 -15.46 -16.25 -4.25
CA VAL A 295 -14.04 -16.00 -4.06
C VAL A 295 -13.78 -15.79 -2.58
N ILE A 296 -12.94 -16.63 -1.99
CA ILE A 296 -12.53 -16.50 -0.58
C ILE A 296 -11.12 -15.93 -0.52
N SER A 297 -10.97 -14.82 0.20
CA SER A 297 -9.69 -14.15 0.40
C SER A 297 -9.01 -14.64 1.68
N PHE A 298 -7.77 -15.11 1.51
CA PHE A 298 -6.80 -15.43 2.56
C PHE A 298 -5.66 -14.39 2.60
N ALA A 299 -5.86 -13.24 1.98
CA ALA A 299 -4.90 -12.16 1.97
C ALA A 299 -4.71 -11.54 3.37
N MET A 300 -3.53 -10.98 3.63
CA MET A 300 -3.25 -10.34 4.92
C MET A 300 -2.57 -8.98 4.76
N GLU A 301 -2.99 -8.02 5.60
CA GLU A 301 -2.37 -6.70 5.69
C GLU A 301 -1.03 -6.76 6.43
N GLY A 302 -0.02 -6.03 5.91
CA GLY A 302 1.26 -5.83 6.59
C GLY A 302 2.14 -7.08 6.74
N ARG A 303 1.90 -8.15 5.98
CA ARG A 303 2.67 -9.41 6.04
C ARG A 303 3.44 -9.74 4.76
N GLY A 304 3.38 -8.88 3.75
CA GLY A 304 3.89 -9.17 2.42
C GLY A 304 3.13 -10.31 1.72
N PRO A 305 3.53 -10.69 0.50
CA PRO A 305 2.79 -11.67 -0.31
C PRO A 305 3.08 -13.13 0.05
N PHE A 306 4.22 -13.39 0.70
CA PHE A 306 4.70 -14.75 0.94
C PHE A 306 4.14 -15.39 2.22
N ILE A 307 4.08 -14.65 3.33
CA ILE A 307 3.56 -15.19 4.61
C ILE A 307 2.10 -15.66 4.48
N PRO A 308 1.18 -14.93 3.79
CA PRO A 308 -0.18 -15.41 3.56
C PRO A 308 -0.22 -16.69 2.73
N MET A 309 0.67 -16.82 1.73
CA MET A 309 0.79 -18.03 0.91
C MET A 309 1.31 -19.21 1.73
N ASP A 310 2.38 -19.03 2.51
CA ASP A 310 2.89 -20.08 3.41
C ASP A 310 1.78 -20.59 4.33
N ARG A 311 1.02 -19.68 4.97
CA ARG A 311 -0.10 -20.04 5.86
C ARG A 311 -1.25 -20.74 5.13
N PHE A 312 -1.60 -20.28 3.94
CA PHE A 312 -2.66 -20.89 3.14
C PHE A 312 -2.31 -22.33 2.76
N LEU A 313 -1.04 -22.58 2.40
CA LEU A 313 -0.57 -23.90 2.02
C LEU A 313 -0.32 -24.84 3.21
N ASP A 314 0.15 -24.30 4.34
CA ASP A 314 0.49 -25.07 5.55
C ASP A 314 -0.73 -25.37 6.43
N GLY A 315 -1.78 -24.55 6.33
CA GLY A 315 -3.05 -24.77 7.01
C GLY A 315 -3.98 -25.70 6.24
N ASP A 316 -5.18 -25.90 6.79
CA ASP A 316 -6.19 -26.79 6.20
C ASP A 316 -6.99 -26.10 5.08
N ALA A 317 -6.83 -24.78 4.88
CA ALA A 317 -7.61 -24.00 3.92
C ALA A 317 -7.57 -24.55 2.49
N LEU A 318 -6.39 -24.93 1.97
CA LEU A 318 -6.28 -25.48 0.63
C LEU A 318 -6.96 -26.85 0.50
N SER A 319 -6.90 -27.69 1.54
CA SER A 319 -7.52 -29.02 1.53
C SER A 319 -9.01 -29.01 1.84
N ASP A 320 -9.47 -28.06 2.65
CA ASP A 320 -10.87 -27.94 3.06
C ASP A 320 -11.69 -27.25 1.96
N LEU A 321 -11.10 -26.24 1.32
CA LEU A 321 -11.76 -25.48 0.26
C LEU A 321 -11.74 -26.21 -1.08
N THR A 322 -10.68 -26.97 -1.37
CA THR A 322 -10.43 -27.62 -2.68
C THR A 322 -10.71 -26.69 -3.87
N PRO A 323 -10.09 -25.49 -3.92
CA PRO A 323 -10.38 -24.52 -4.98
C PRO A 323 -9.92 -25.05 -6.34
N GLN A 324 -10.57 -24.63 -7.41
CA GLN A 324 -10.12 -24.90 -8.78
C GLN A 324 -8.92 -23.99 -9.13
N ILE A 325 -8.97 -22.73 -8.69
CA ILE A 325 -7.95 -21.71 -8.95
C ILE A 325 -7.47 -21.10 -7.63
N VAL A 326 -6.15 -20.93 -7.52
CA VAL A 326 -5.51 -20.10 -6.50
C VAL A 326 -4.91 -18.88 -7.19
N LEU A 327 -5.52 -17.71 -6.97
CA LEU A 327 -4.96 -16.43 -7.38
C LEU A 327 -3.94 -15.97 -6.33
N TRP A 328 -2.70 -15.72 -6.76
CA TRP A 328 -1.66 -15.21 -5.87
C TRP A 328 -1.25 -13.79 -6.25
N GLU A 329 -1.79 -12.81 -5.54
CA GLU A 329 -1.51 -11.39 -5.73
C GLU A 329 -0.17 -11.00 -5.09
N ILE A 330 0.73 -10.45 -5.91
CA ILE A 330 2.09 -10.10 -5.51
C ILE A 330 2.47 -8.74 -6.11
N PRO A 331 2.68 -7.68 -5.31
CA PRO A 331 3.23 -6.43 -5.82
C PRO A 331 4.69 -6.61 -6.25
N GLU A 332 5.05 -6.13 -7.45
CA GLU A 332 6.37 -6.37 -8.03
C GLU A 332 7.52 -5.85 -7.14
N ARG A 333 7.26 -4.85 -6.29
CA ARG A 333 8.23 -4.33 -5.30
C ARG A 333 8.70 -5.35 -4.26
N TYR A 334 7.94 -6.42 -4.00
CA TYR A 334 8.36 -7.51 -3.10
C TYR A 334 9.28 -8.53 -3.76
N LEU A 335 9.42 -8.47 -5.08
CA LEU A 335 10.21 -9.43 -5.84
C LEU A 335 11.51 -8.78 -6.29
N ASP A 336 12.61 -9.45 -5.97
CA ASP A 336 13.88 -9.14 -6.59
C ASP A 336 14.04 -10.01 -7.84
N THR A 337 14.46 -9.38 -8.92
CA THR A 337 14.61 -10.01 -10.25
C THR A 337 16.06 -10.30 -10.57
N TRP A 338 16.88 -10.44 -9.53
CA TRP A 338 18.32 -10.50 -9.65
C TRP A 338 18.80 -11.71 -8.86
N SER A 339 19.61 -12.54 -9.51
CA SER A 339 20.44 -13.49 -8.80
C SER A 339 21.44 -12.70 -7.95
N GLN A 340 21.66 -13.14 -6.70
CA GLN A 340 22.92 -12.86 -6.02
C GLN A 340 24.02 -13.69 -6.69
N ASP A 341 24.36 -13.35 -7.92
CA ASP A 341 25.52 -13.88 -8.66
C ASP A 341 25.77 -12.97 -9.87
N GLN A 342 26.56 -11.91 -9.63
CA GLN A 342 27.62 -11.44 -10.52
C GLN A 342 28.78 -10.88 -9.68
#